data_AF-A0A8T2GGS3-F1
#
_entry.id   AF-A0A8T2GGS3-F1
#
_cell.length_a   1.000
_cell.length_b   1.000
_cell.length_c   1.000
_cell.angle_alpha   90.00
_cell.angle_beta   90.00
_cell.angle_gamma   90.00
#
_symmetry.space_group_name_H-M   'P 1'
#
loop_
_entity.id
_entity.type
_entity.pdbx_description
1 polymer ?
#
loop_
_entity_poly.entity_id
_entity_poly.type
_entity_poly.pdbx_seq_one_letter_code
_entity_poly.pdbx_strand_id
1 'polypeptide(L)'
;MDSDFGIPRELSPLQQLRSQYKPELPPCLQGTTVRVELGDGTTVAEAADSHTMARAFPHTLGQPLAHFLRETAQVPDAHIITELPSVRVGIVFCGRQAPGGHNVIWGLFEALKVHNAKSTLLGFLGGSEGLFAQKTLEITDDILQTYKNQGGYDLLGRTKDQIKTTEQVNAALKACTDLKLDGLVIIGGVISNTDAAHLAEFFAAAKCSTKVVGVPVTTNGDLKNQFVEANVGFDTICKVNSQLISNACTDALSAEKYYYFIRLMGRKHSHVALECTLQSHPNMVILGEEVAASKLTIFDIAKQICDAVQARAVEDKNHGVILIPEGLIVSIPEVYALLKEIHGLLRQGVSADKISTQLSPWSSALFEFLPPFIKKQLLLHPESDDSAQLSQIETEKLLAYLVETEMNKRLKEGTYKGKKFNAICHFFGYQARGSLPSKFDCDYAYVLGHICYHILAAGLNGYMATVTNLKSPVNKWKCGATPITAMMTVKHWSQDASYTLTSIGRPAIHPAMVDLKGKAYDLLRQNAQKFLMEDLYRNPGPLQYDGPGADAKAVSLCVEDQDYMGRIKKLQEYLDQVRTIVKPGCSQDVLKAALSVMASVTDVLTTISSNGGQ
;
A
#
# COMPACT_ATOMS: atom_id res chain seq x y z
N MET A 1 14.73 24.17 10.49
CA MET A 1 14.93 23.90 9.05
C MET A 1 14.03 24.86 8.31
N ASP A 2 14.61 25.97 7.86
CA ASP A 2 13.96 26.86 6.89
C ASP A 2 14.20 26.21 5.53
N SER A 3 13.42 25.19 5.21
CA SER A 3 13.41 24.57 3.89
C SER A 3 12.48 25.36 2.98
N ASP A 4 12.92 25.59 1.75
CA ASP A 4 12.26 26.32 0.67
C ASP A 4 10.99 25.60 0.16
N PHE A 5 10.01 25.38 1.02
CA PHE A 5 8.71 24.81 0.67
C PHE A 5 7.87 25.83 -0.11
N GLY A 6 7.10 25.36 -1.09
CA GLY A 6 6.22 26.24 -1.87
C GLY A 6 6.92 27.13 -2.90
N ILE A 7 8.25 27.08 -3.03
CA ILE A 7 8.97 27.93 -3.99
C ILE A 7 8.77 27.36 -5.41
N PRO A 8 8.44 28.22 -6.41
CA PRO A 8 8.40 27.82 -7.81
C PRO A 8 9.75 27.26 -8.28
N ARG A 9 9.71 26.20 -9.09
CA ARG A 9 10.92 25.51 -9.58
C ARG A 9 11.21 25.77 -11.03
N GLU A 10 12.49 25.80 -11.36
CA GLU A 10 12.93 25.68 -12.75
C GLU A 10 12.68 24.24 -13.23
N LEU A 11 11.86 24.11 -14.27
CA LEU A 11 11.47 22.82 -14.84
C LEU A 11 12.25 22.55 -16.12
N SER A 12 12.75 21.33 -16.27
CA SER A 12 13.28 20.84 -17.57
C SER A 12 12.19 20.82 -18.65
N PRO A 13 12.54 20.78 -19.95
CA PRO A 13 11.54 20.77 -21.04
C PRO A 13 10.47 19.68 -20.90
N LEU A 14 10.87 18.47 -20.47
CA LEU A 14 9.93 17.38 -20.23
C LEU A 14 9.00 17.69 -19.04
N GLN A 15 9.52 18.25 -17.95
CA GLN A 15 8.70 18.62 -16.80
C GLN A 15 7.71 19.75 -17.12
N GLN A 16 8.11 20.72 -17.95
CA GLN A 16 7.23 21.77 -18.46
C GLN A 16 6.12 21.20 -19.34
N LEU A 17 6.42 20.22 -20.20
CA LEU A 17 5.39 19.53 -20.97
C LEU A 17 4.46 18.73 -20.06
N ARG A 18 5.01 18.05 -19.04
CA ARG A 18 4.22 17.26 -18.09
C ARG A 18 3.33 18.11 -17.21
N SER A 19 3.73 19.31 -16.80
CA SER A 19 2.86 20.20 -16.02
C SER A 19 1.62 20.68 -16.79
N GLN A 20 1.63 20.56 -18.13
CA GLN A 20 0.49 20.88 -18.99
C GLN A 20 -0.51 19.72 -19.15
N TYR A 21 -0.12 18.49 -18.82
CA TYR A 21 -1.03 17.34 -18.86
C TYR A 21 -2.19 17.59 -17.90
N LYS A 22 -3.42 17.50 -18.40
CA LYS A 22 -4.64 17.63 -17.59
C LYS A 22 -5.16 16.23 -17.26
N PRO A 23 -5.12 15.81 -15.98
CA PRO A 23 -5.66 14.53 -15.59
C PRO A 23 -7.15 14.42 -15.91
N GLU A 24 -7.58 13.22 -16.29
CA GLU A 24 -8.98 12.97 -16.64
C GLU A 24 -9.85 12.87 -15.37
N LEU A 25 -11.07 13.40 -15.43
CA LEU A 25 -12.07 13.27 -14.37
C LEU A 25 -13.21 12.33 -14.80
N PRO A 26 -13.60 11.35 -13.95
CA PRO A 26 -14.77 10.53 -14.18
C PRO A 26 -16.04 11.41 -14.28
N PRO A 27 -17.01 11.07 -15.16
CA PRO A 27 -18.23 11.84 -15.36
C PRO A 27 -19.04 12.13 -14.10
N CYS A 28 -18.90 11.33 -13.04
CA CYS A 28 -19.60 11.55 -11.77
C CYS A 28 -19.03 12.71 -10.92
N LEU A 29 -17.82 13.18 -11.21
CA LEU A 29 -17.17 14.31 -10.53
C LEU A 29 -17.04 15.55 -11.44
N GLN A 30 -17.58 15.48 -12.66
CA GLN A 30 -17.55 16.61 -13.59
C GLN A 30 -18.67 17.60 -13.26
N GLY A 31 -18.34 18.90 -13.31
CA GLY A 31 -19.29 19.98 -13.01
C GLY A 31 -19.31 20.36 -11.53
N THR A 32 -20.33 21.14 -11.14
CA THR A 32 -20.51 21.65 -9.77
C THR A 32 -21.58 20.92 -8.98
N THR A 33 -22.33 20.01 -9.62
CA THR A 33 -23.48 19.30 -9.06
C THR A 33 -23.19 17.81 -8.95
N VAL A 34 -22.63 17.40 -7.80
CA VAL A 34 -22.39 15.99 -7.47
C VAL A 34 -23.45 15.50 -6.50
N ARG A 35 -24.01 14.31 -6.79
CA ARG A 35 -24.96 13.62 -5.92
C ARG A 35 -24.22 12.65 -5.01
N VAL A 36 -24.64 12.61 -3.75
CA VAL A 36 -24.14 11.66 -2.76
C VAL A 36 -25.25 10.67 -2.46
N GLU A 37 -24.99 9.42 -2.79
CA GLU A 37 -25.81 8.29 -2.39
C GLU A 37 -25.13 7.62 -1.19
N LEU A 38 -25.85 7.55 -0.07
CA LEU A 38 -25.42 6.77 1.09
C LEU A 38 -25.99 5.36 0.94
N GLY A 39 -25.10 4.38 0.81
CA GLY A 39 -25.46 2.97 0.75
C GLY A 39 -25.64 2.36 2.14
N ASP A 40 -25.45 1.05 2.22
CA ASP A 40 -25.59 0.31 3.47
C ASP A 40 -24.53 0.69 4.51
N GLY A 41 -24.91 0.59 5.79
CA GLY A 41 -24.01 0.67 6.93
C GLY A 41 -22.89 -0.38 6.83
N THR A 42 -21.65 0.03 7.11
CA THR A 42 -20.52 -0.90 7.07
C THR A 42 -20.45 -1.78 8.32
N THR A 43 -19.91 -2.99 8.17
CA THR A 43 -19.63 -3.89 9.31
C THR A 43 -18.14 -3.91 9.60
N VAL A 44 -17.76 -4.49 10.75
CA VAL A 44 -16.35 -4.83 11.02
C VAL A 44 -15.85 -5.86 10.00
N ALA A 45 -14.55 -5.79 9.67
CA ALA A 45 -13.92 -6.73 8.75
C ALA A 45 -13.89 -8.16 9.31
N GLU A 46 -13.69 -8.31 10.63
CA GLU A 46 -13.71 -9.59 11.33
C GLU A 46 -14.71 -9.56 12.48
N ALA A 47 -15.62 -10.55 12.53
CA ALA A 47 -16.67 -10.61 13.54
C ALA A 47 -16.11 -10.71 14.98
N ALA A 48 -14.97 -11.38 15.15
CA ALA A 48 -14.27 -11.53 16.42
C ALA A 48 -13.84 -10.18 17.04
N ASP A 49 -13.65 -9.15 16.21
CA ASP A 49 -13.16 -7.85 16.64
C ASP A 49 -14.27 -6.87 17.00
N SER A 50 -15.54 -7.25 16.76
CA SER A 50 -16.70 -6.37 16.88
C SER A 50 -16.74 -5.61 18.21
N HIS A 51 -16.53 -6.30 19.33
CA HIS A 51 -16.57 -5.69 20.66
C HIS A 51 -15.44 -4.67 20.86
N THR A 52 -14.21 -4.99 20.46
CA THR A 52 -13.05 -4.10 20.58
C THR A 52 -13.20 -2.89 19.68
N MET A 53 -13.66 -3.08 18.45
CA MET A 53 -13.95 -2.02 17.48
C MET A 53 -15.03 -1.07 18.00
N ALA A 54 -16.14 -1.60 18.51
CA ALA A 54 -17.23 -0.79 19.06
C ALA A 54 -16.80 0.05 20.26
N ARG A 55 -15.91 -0.49 21.10
CA ARG A 55 -15.33 0.26 22.23
C ARG A 55 -14.35 1.35 21.77
N ALA A 56 -13.57 1.08 20.73
CA ALA A 56 -12.56 2.01 20.22
C ALA A 56 -13.16 3.12 19.34
N PHE A 57 -14.24 2.83 18.60
CA PHE A 57 -14.86 3.72 17.61
C PHE A 57 -16.37 3.92 17.81
N PRO A 58 -16.83 4.39 18.98
CA PRO A 58 -18.26 4.58 19.24
C PRO A 58 -18.94 5.60 18.33
N HIS A 59 -18.21 6.55 17.72
CA HIS A 59 -18.82 7.59 16.87
C HIS A 59 -18.67 7.34 15.35
N THR A 60 -17.72 6.51 14.93
CA THR A 60 -17.38 6.30 13.51
C THR A 60 -17.58 4.87 13.01
N LEU A 61 -17.87 3.91 13.89
CA LEU A 61 -18.21 2.54 13.48
C LEU A 61 -19.62 2.48 12.87
N GLY A 62 -19.81 1.64 11.85
CA GLY A 62 -21.13 1.37 11.27
C GLY A 62 -21.61 2.41 10.26
N GLN A 63 -20.79 3.42 9.97
CA GLN A 63 -21.10 4.46 9.00
C GLN A 63 -21.36 3.86 7.60
N PRO A 64 -22.23 4.47 6.78
CA PRO A 64 -22.59 3.94 5.46
C PRO A 64 -21.46 4.11 4.44
N LEU A 65 -21.48 3.31 3.37
CA LEU A 65 -20.70 3.63 2.18
C LEU A 65 -21.25 4.88 1.50
N ALA A 66 -20.39 5.68 0.90
CA ALA A 66 -20.81 6.82 0.08
C ALA A 66 -20.42 6.60 -1.39
N HIS A 67 -21.35 6.88 -2.28
CA HIS A 67 -21.14 6.85 -3.73
C HIS A 67 -21.38 8.23 -4.32
N PHE A 68 -20.46 8.67 -5.18
CA PHE A 68 -20.57 9.95 -5.88
C PHE A 68 -21.08 9.71 -7.29
N LEU A 69 -22.22 10.30 -7.59
CA LEU A 69 -22.95 10.11 -8.84
C LEU A 69 -23.12 11.44 -9.58
N ARG A 70 -23.22 11.35 -10.90
CA ARG A 70 -23.59 12.47 -11.76
C ARG A 70 -24.99 12.98 -11.41
N GLU A 71 -25.25 14.27 -11.65
CA GLU A 71 -26.57 14.87 -11.46
C GLU A 71 -27.70 14.13 -12.21
N THR A 72 -27.42 13.63 -13.41
CA THR A 72 -28.42 12.93 -14.23
C THR A 72 -28.72 11.49 -13.77
N ALA A 73 -28.09 11.00 -12.69
CA ALA A 73 -28.40 9.70 -12.13
C ALA A 73 -29.73 9.74 -11.36
N GLN A 74 -30.74 9.03 -11.85
CA GLN A 74 -32.04 8.90 -11.19
C GLN A 74 -31.94 7.83 -10.09
N VAL A 75 -31.55 8.27 -8.88
CA VAL A 75 -31.50 7.42 -7.68
C VAL A 75 -32.44 8.01 -6.63
N PRO A 76 -33.41 7.24 -6.08
CA PRO A 76 -34.47 7.76 -5.20
C PRO A 76 -34.00 8.45 -3.91
N ASP A 77 -32.80 8.14 -3.42
CA ASP A 77 -32.30 8.57 -2.10
C ASP A 77 -30.97 9.36 -2.16
N ALA A 78 -30.55 9.79 -3.36
CA ALA A 78 -29.32 10.55 -3.53
C ALA A 78 -29.53 12.04 -3.22
N HIS A 79 -28.72 12.58 -2.31
CA HIS A 79 -28.76 13.98 -1.92
C HIS A 79 -27.89 14.82 -2.87
N ILE A 80 -28.41 15.95 -3.34
CA ILE A 80 -27.64 16.91 -4.13
C ILE A 80 -26.92 17.85 -3.15
N ILE A 81 -25.62 18.02 -3.31
CA ILE A 81 -24.87 19.06 -2.59
C ILE A 81 -25.26 20.42 -3.18
N THR A 82 -26.24 21.09 -2.58
CA THR A 82 -26.71 22.41 -3.03
C THR A 82 -26.03 23.57 -2.31
N GLU A 83 -25.54 23.34 -1.10
CA GLU A 83 -24.82 24.33 -0.32
C GLU A 83 -23.32 24.20 -0.57
N LEU A 84 -22.72 25.26 -1.12
CA LEU A 84 -21.29 25.35 -1.40
C LEU A 84 -20.66 26.42 -0.48
N PRO A 85 -20.64 26.22 0.86
CA PRO A 85 -20.06 27.20 1.77
C PRO A 85 -18.56 27.36 1.50
N SER A 86 -18.02 28.52 1.90
CA SER A 86 -16.57 28.72 1.91
C SER A 86 -15.98 27.82 2.98
N VAL A 87 -15.14 26.88 2.58
CA VAL A 87 -14.50 25.92 3.50
C VAL A 87 -13.00 26.13 3.60
N ARG A 88 -12.44 25.84 4.77
CA ARG A 88 -11.00 25.85 5.02
C ARG A 88 -10.51 24.44 5.29
N VAL A 89 -9.64 23.94 4.41
CA VAL A 89 -9.16 22.56 4.45
C VAL A 89 -7.66 22.55 4.71
N GLY A 90 -7.22 21.75 5.68
CA GLY A 90 -5.82 21.43 5.91
C GLY A 90 -5.43 20.16 5.15
N ILE A 91 -4.22 20.09 4.60
CA ILE A 91 -3.68 18.91 3.92
C ILE A 91 -2.26 18.60 4.39
N VAL A 92 -1.95 17.34 4.62
CA VAL A 92 -0.64 16.91 5.14
C VAL A 92 -0.16 15.62 4.47
N PHE A 93 1.13 15.60 4.14
CA PHE A 93 1.83 14.39 3.72
C PHE A 93 2.36 13.62 4.93
N CYS A 94 1.91 12.39 5.11
CA CYS A 94 2.37 11.49 6.16
C CYS A 94 3.07 10.27 5.56
N GLY A 95 4.25 9.93 6.09
CA GLY A 95 5.02 8.78 5.66
C GLY A 95 6.01 9.07 4.53
N ARG A 96 6.32 8.04 3.73
CA ARG A 96 7.34 8.12 2.66
C ARG A 96 6.72 8.69 1.38
N GLN A 97 7.51 9.42 0.59
CA GLN A 97 7.01 10.03 -0.65
C GLN A 97 6.67 8.99 -1.72
N ALA A 98 5.64 9.29 -2.51
CA ALA A 98 5.18 8.49 -3.63
C ALA A 98 4.88 9.39 -4.84
N PRO A 99 5.19 8.95 -6.08
CA PRO A 99 4.78 9.66 -7.28
C PRO A 99 3.25 9.85 -7.31
N GLY A 100 2.80 11.07 -7.64
CA GLY A 100 1.37 11.42 -7.70
C GLY A 100 0.80 12.10 -6.45
N GLY A 101 1.53 12.18 -5.33
CA GLY A 101 1.01 12.88 -4.14
C GLY A 101 0.67 14.35 -4.37
N HIS A 102 1.46 15.07 -5.17
CA HIS A 102 1.15 16.45 -5.57
C HIS A 102 -0.17 16.57 -6.35
N ASN A 103 -0.53 15.55 -7.13
CA ASN A 103 -1.79 15.53 -7.90
C ASN A 103 -3.02 15.42 -6.99
N VAL A 104 -2.90 14.80 -5.80
CA VAL A 104 -3.97 14.82 -4.79
C VAL A 104 -4.23 16.25 -4.30
N ILE A 105 -3.16 17.00 -3.99
CA ILE A 105 -3.26 18.41 -3.58
C ILE A 105 -3.88 19.23 -4.70
N TRP A 106 -3.44 19.04 -5.94
CA TRP A 106 -4.01 19.74 -7.09
C TRP A 106 -5.49 19.43 -7.29
N GLY A 107 -5.89 18.16 -7.24
CA GLY A 107 -7.30 17.75 -7.37
C GLY A 107 -8.18 18.38 -6.30
N LEU A 108 -7.73 18.36 -5.04
CA LEU A 108 -8.44 18.99 -3.94
C LEU A 108 -8.54 20.51 -4.09
N PHE A 109 -7.43 21.16 -4.46
CA PHE A 109 -7.40 22.60 -4.69
C PHE A 109 -8.37 23.02 -5.78
N GLU A 110 -8.36 22.32 -6.92
CA GLU A 110 -9.25 22.63 -8.04
C GLU A 110 -10.72 22.40 -7.67
N ALA A 111 -11.05 21.29 -6.99
CA ALA A 111 -12.40 21.03 -6.50
C ALA A 111 -12.89 22.13 -5.56
N LEU A 112 -12.06 22.58 -4.62
CA LEU A 112 -12.38 23.68 -3.70
C LEU A 112 -12.69 24.97 -4.44
N LYS A 113 -11.83 25.35 -5.40
CA LYS A 113 -11.96 26.62 -6.14
C LYS A 113 -13.13 26.63 -7.13
N VAL A 114 -13.37 25.51 -7.81
CA VAL A 114 -14.50 25.36 -8.77
C VAL A 114 -15.85 25.49 -8.06
N HIS A 115 -15.99 24.93 -6.86
CA HIS A 115 -17.24 24.98 -6.11
C HIS A 115 -17.43 26.28 -5.31
N ASN A 116 -16.37 26.78 -4.68
CA ASN A 116 -16.39 28.10 -4.04
C ASN A 116 -15.00 28.74 -4.03
N ALA A 117 -14.82 29.79 -4.84
CA ALA A 117 -13.53 30.48 -4.98
C ALA A 117 -12.95 31.05 -3.67
N LYS A 118 -13.79 31.29 -2.64
CA LYS A 118 -13.38 31.77 -1.32
C LYS A 118 -12.80 30.67 -0.42
N SER A 119 -12.97 29.40 -0.78
CA SER A 119 -12.41 28.28 -0.05
C SER A 119 -10.88 28.35 -0.03
N THR A 120 -10.27 27.89 1.06
CA THR A 120 -8.83 27.97 1.30
C THR A 120 -8.25 26.58 1.56
N LEU A 121 -7.07 26.31 0.99
CA LEU A 121 -6.33 25.08 1.19
C LEU A 121 -5.00 25.40 1.87
N LEU A 122 -4.79 24.84 3.06
CA LEU A 122 -3.58 25.03 3.86
C LEU A 122 -2.75 23.73 3.86
N GLY A 123 -1.56 23.77 3.29
CA GLY A 123 -0.61 22.66 3.34
C GLY A 123 0.27 22.73 4.59
N PHE A 124 0.33 21.66 5.38
CA PHE A 124 1.19 21.58 6.56
C PHE A 124 2.64 21.23 6.18
N LEU A 125 3.59 22.05 6.65
CA LEU A 125 5.00 21.99 6.28
C LEU A 125 5.79 20.99 7.13
N GLY A 126 6.43 20.01 6.49
CA GLY A 126 7.20 18.97 7.17
C GLY A 126 6.29 17.95 7.84
N GLY A 127 5.25 17.49 7.14
CA GLY A 127 4.37 16.42 7.61
C GLY A 127 3.65 16.75 8.92
N SER A 128 3.51 15.78 9.81
CA SER A 128 2.75 15.97 11.05
C SER A 128 3.45 16.86 12.07
N GLU A 129 4.78 16.97 12.07
CA GLU A 129 5.46 18.00 12.89
C GLU A 129 4.99 19.41 12.51
N GLY A 130 4.77 19.65 11.21
CA GLY A 130 4.15 20.88 10.70
C GLY A 130 2.73 21.08 11.21
N LEU A 131 1.94 20.01 11.25
CA LEU A 131 0.58 20.02 11.81
C LEU A 131 0.61 20.40 13.29
N PHE A 132 1.45 19.76 14.10
CA PHE A 132 1.53 20.04 15.54
C PHE A 132 2.05 21.46 15.82
N ALA A 133 3.03 21.91 15.03
CA ALA A 133 3.62 23.24 15.15
C ALA A 133 2.79 24.34 14.45
N GLN A 134 1.68 23.99 13.80
CA GLN A 134 0.83 24.91 13.02
C GLN A 134 1.60 25.66 11.92
N LYS A 135 2.62 25.04 11.34
CA LYS A 135 3.40 25.59 10.23
C LYS A 135 2.70 25.27 8.91
N THR A 136 2.09 26.27 8.31
CA THR A 136 1.28 26.12 7.09
C THR A 136 1.76 26.99 5.95
N LEU A 137 1.48 26.53 4.73
CA LEU A 137 1.57 27.28 3.49
C LEU A 137 0.17 27.30 2.85
N GLU A 138 -0.35 28.48 2.52
CA GLU A 138 -1.58 28.56 1.72
C GLU A 138 -1.27 28.15 0.28
N ILE A 139 -1.99 27.16 -0.24
CA ILE A 139 -1.81 26.65 -1.59
C ILE A 139 -2.51 27.58 -2.57
N THR A 140 -1.78 28.07 -3.56
CA THR A 140 -2.28 28.93 -4.65
C THR A 140 -1.93 28.34 -6.01
N ASP A 141 -2.57 28.84 -7.08
CA ASP A 141 -2.27 28.44 -8.45
C ASP A 141 -0.79 28.67 -8.82
N ASP A 142 -0.22 29.79 -8.39
CA ASP A 142 1.17 30.16 -8.66
C ASP A 142 2.15 29.15 -8.04
N ILE A 143 1.86 28.72 -6.80
CA ILE A 143 2.64 27.68 -6.14
C ILE A 143 2.49 26.37 -6.91
N LEU A 144 1.26 25.94 -7.20
CA LEU A 144 0.99 24.64 -7.83
C LEU A 144 1.53 24.52 -9.26
N GLN A 145 1.69 25.63 -9.99
CA GLN A 145 2.07 25.63 -11.40
C GLN A 145 3.29 24.74 -11.70
N THR A 146 4.29 24.75 -10.80
CA THR A 146 5.53 23.98 -10.98
C THR A 146 5.51 22.58 -10.36
N TYR A 147 4.47 22.23 -9.59
CA TYR A 147 4.31 20.92 -8.94
C TYR A 147 3.28 20.01 -9.61
N LYS A 148 2.46 20.55 -10.53
CA LYS A 148 1.52 19.76 -11.35
C LYS A 148 2.24 18.63 -12.07
N ASN A 149 1.77 17.40 -11.87
CA ASN A 149 2.31 16.17 -12.47
C ASN A 149 3.80 15.92 -12.19
N GLN A 150 4.33 16.46 -11.09
CA GLN A 150 5.70 16.20 -10.65
C GLN A 150 5.75 15.11 -9.58
N GLY A 151 6.88 14.40 -9.50
CA GLY A 151 7.19 13.48 -8.41
C GLY A 151 7.59 14.20 -7.12
N GLY A 152 7.90 13.41 -6.09
CA GLY A 152 8.34 13.95 -4.79
C GLY A 152 7.21 14.53 -3.94
N TYR A 153 7.54 14.89 -2.69
CA TYR A 153 6.67 15.56 -1.69
C TYR A 153 7.26 16.90 -1.26
N ASP A 154 8.16 17.43 -2.05
CA ASP A 154 8.99 18.60 -1.80
C ASP A 154 8.22 19.93 -1.79
N LEU A 155 6.96 19.95 -2.23
CA LEU A 155 6.06 21.10 -2.05
C LEU A 155 5.85 21.44 -0.58
N LEU A 156 5.56 20.43 0.25
CA LEU A 156 5.26 20.60 1.68
C LEU A 156 6.30 19.93 2.58
N GLY A 157 7.13 19.04 2.05
CA GLY A 157 7.95 18.14 2.85
C GLY A 157 7.14 16.99 3.45
N ARG A 158 7.85 16.11 4.15
CA ARG A 158 7.28 14.91 4.77
C ARG A 158 7.96 14.60 6.08
N THR A 159 7.32 13.78 6.89
CA THR A 159 7.94 13.13 8.07
C THR A 159 7.63 11.64 8.11
N LYS A 160 8.37 10.91 8.94
CA LYS A 160 8.17 9.46 9.17
C LYS A 160 7.00 9.17 10.12
N ASP A 161 6.46 10.23 10.71
CA ASP A 161 5.76 10.20 11.98
C ASP A 161 4.44 9.44 11.97
N GLN A 162 4.00 9.14 13.18
CA GLN A 162 2.77 8.45 13.52
C GLN A 162 2.09 9.30 14.59
N ILE A 163 0.82 9.62 14.40
CA ILE A 163 0.05 10.46 15.33
C ILE A 163 -0.54 9.54 16.40
N LYS A 164 0.29 9.21 17.40
CA LYS A 164 -0.02 8.13 18.35
C LYS A 164 -0.20 8.60 19.78
N THR A 165 0.63 9.51 20.27
CA THR A 165 0.59 9.89 21.68
C THR A 165 -0.56 10.86 21.94
N THR A 166 -1.04 10.88 23.19
CA THR A 166 -2.10 11.80 23.61
C THR A 166 -1.69 13.25 23.35
N GLU A 167 -0.42 13.60 23.54
CA GLU A 167 0.13 14.93 23.27
C GLU A 167 0.04 15.28 21.79
N GLN A 168 0.41 14.36 20.89
CA GLN A 168 0.35 14.55 19.45
C GLN A 168 -1.10 14.70 18.95
N VAL A 169 -2.00 13.85 19.45
CA VAL A 169 -3.43 13.90 19.11
C VAL A 169 -4.06 15.22 19.57
N ASN A 170 -3.75 15.66 20.80
CA ASN A 170 -4.19 16.95 21.31
C ASN A 170 -3.59 18.13 20.53
N ALA A 171 -2.33 18.04 20.11
CA ALA A 171 -1.69 19.06 19.28
C ALA A 171 -2.38 19.18 17.91
N ALA A 172 -2.73 18.05 17.28
CA ALA A 172 -3.51 18.04 16.03
C ALA A 172 -4.90 18.66 16.22
N LEU A 173 -5.62 18.33 17.30
CA LEU A 173 -6.92 18.93 17.62
C LEU A 173 -6.80 20.45 17.81
N LYS A 174 -5.80 20.89 18.57
CA LYS A 174 -5.50 22.31 18.81
C LYS A 174 -5.21 23.02 17.49
N ALA A 175 -4.36 22.45 16.64
CA ALA A 175 -4.04 23.01 15.33
C ALA A 175 -5.29 23.18 14.46
N CYS A 176 -6.14 22.17 14.36
CA CYS A 176 -7.36 22.25 13.56
C CYS A 176 -8.36 23.28 14.11
N THR A 177 -8.43 23.43 15.43
CA THR A 177 -9.32 24.41 16.09
C THR A 177 -8.81 25.84 15.95
N ASP A 178 -7.53 26.09 16.22
CA ASP A 178 -6.89 27.40 16.10
C ASP A 178 -6.92 27.89 14.64
N LEU A 179 -6.64 26.96 13.72
CA LEU A 179 -6.75 27.16 12.29
C LEU A 179 -8.16 26.90 11.77
N LYS A 180 -9.22 26.92 12.59
CA LYS A 180 -10.64 26.86 12.17
C LYS A 180 -10.86 26.03 10.91
N LEU A 181 -10.38 24.79 10.91
CA LEU A 181 -10.47 23.91 9.75
C LEU A 181 -11.85 23.26 9.72
N ASP A 182 -12.44 23.19 8.54
CA ASP A 182 -13.63 22.37 8.29
C ASP A 182 -13.23 20.92 7.98
N GLY A 183 -12.04 20.74 7.40
CA GLY A 183 -11.51 19.43 7.03
C GLY A 183 -10.00 19.30 7.19
N LEU A 184 -9.54 18.09 7.50
CA LEU A 184 -8.13 17.69 7.49
C LEU A 184 -7.96 16.46 6.58
N VAL A 185 -7.19 16.61 5.51
CA VAL A 185 -6.87 15.56 4.55
C VAL A 185 -5.48 14.99 4.84
N ILE A 186 -5.41 13.70 5.14
CA ILE A 186 -4.18 12.98 5.46
C ILE A 186 -3.83 12.08 4.27
N ILE A 187 -2.71 12.39 3.61
CA ILE A 187 -2.17 11.62 2.50
C ILE A 187 -1.12 10.65 3.03
N GLY A 188 -1.35 9.34 2.88
CA GLY A 188 -0.34 8.35 3.25
C GLY A 188 -0.78 6.91 3.09
N GLY A 189 0.02 5.99 3.64
CA GLY A 189 -0.20 4.55 3.56
C GLY A 189 -1.05 4.01 4.71
N VAL A 190 -0.87 2.72 4.99
CA VAL A 190 -1.61 1.97 6.03
C VAL A 190 -1.58 2.65 7.41
N ILE A 191 -0.40 3.07 7.87
CA ILE A 191 -0.24 3.67 9.21
C ILE A 191 -0.91 5.04 9.28
N SER A 192 -0.69 5.89 8.27
CA SER A 192 -1.26 7.24 8.23
C SER A 192 -2.79 7.22 8.18
N ASN A 193 -3.38 6.27 7.46
CA ASN A 193 -4.83 6.11 7.43
C ASN A 193 -5.38 5.46 8.72
N THR A 194 -4.60 4.62 9.40
CA THR A 194 -4.93 4.18 10.77
C THR A 194 -4.99 5.38 11.71
N ASP A 195 -3.98 6.25 11.67
CA ASP A 195 -3.94 7.47 12.48
C ASP A 195 -5.10 8.41 12.14
N ALA A 196 -5.46 8.54 10.86
CA ALA A 196 -6.62 9.31 10.42
C ALA A 196 -7.94 8.82 11.04
N ALA A 197 -8.14 7.50 11.15
CA ALA A 197 -9.33 6.94 11.80
C ALA A 197 -9.37 7.27 13.31
N HIS A 198 -8.25 7.09 14.00
CA HIS A 198 -8.14 7.42 15.43
C HIS A 198 -8.34 8.93 15.69
N LEU A 199 -7.80 9.79 14.80
CA LEU A 199 -8.03 11.23 14.87
C LEU A 199 -9.49 11.61 14.62
N ALA A 200 -10.14 11.01 13.63
CA ALA A 200 -11.55 11.25 13.31
C ALA A 200 -12.45 10.94 14.52
N GLU A 201 -12.20 9.81 15.17
CA GLU A 201 -12.91 9.39 16.37
C GLU A 201 -12.65 10.32 17.56
N PHE A 202 -11.39 10.69 17.78
CA PHE A 202 -11.03 11.63 18.84
C PHE A 202 -11.66 13.01 18.64
N PHE A 203 -11.66 13.52 17.40
CA PHE A 203 -12.29 14.80 17.06
C PHE A 203 -13.80 14.76 17.28
N ALA A 204 -14.45 13.65 16.92
CA ALA A 204 -15.88 13.45 17.18
C ALA A 204 -16.18 13.44 18.68
N ALA A 205 -15.41 12.70 19.49
CA ALA A 205 -15.56 12.67 20.94
C ALA A 205 -15.33 14.05 21.60
N ALA A 206 -14.36 14.82 21.07
CA ALA A 206 -14.07 16.18 21.49
C ALA A 206 -15.05 17.23 20.94
N LYS A 207 -16.05 16.83 20.16
CA LYS A 207 -17.03 17.72 19.47
C LYS A 207 -16.36 18.78 18.58
N CYS A 208 -15.21 18.44 17.99
CA CYS A 208 -14.58 19.27 16.97
C CYS A 208 -15.40 19.21 15.67
N SER A 209 -15.58 20.36 15.01
CA SER A 209 -16.27 20.43 13.72
C SER A 209 -15.45 19.85 12.56
N THR A 210 -14.12 19.84 12.70
CA THR A 210 -13.18 19.38 11.66
C THR A 210 -13.43 17.91 11.31
N LYS A 211 -13.61 17.64 10.02
CA LYS A 211 -13.74 16.27 9.48
C LYS A 211 -12.38 15.75 9.02
N VAL A 212 -12.06 14.50 9.33
CA VAL A 212 -10.79 13.88 8.92
C VAL A 212 -11.02 12.92 7.75
N VAL A 213 -10.21 13.06 6.70
CA VAL A 213 -10.28 12.26 5.47
C VAL A 213 -8.93 11.64 5.15
N GLY A 214 -8.91 10.34 4.86
CA GLY A 214 -7.73 9.60 4.45
C GLY A 214 -7.60 9.44 2.93
N VAL A 215 -6.38 9.44 2.41
CA VAL A 215 -6.09 9.17 0.99
C VAL A 215 -5.07 8.05 0.86
N PRO A 216 -5.35 6.98 0.09
CA PRO A 216 -4.50 5.78 0.01
C PRO A 216 -3.30 5.97 -0.92
N VAL A 217 -2.22 6.57 -0.41
CA VAL A 217 -1.00 6.87 -1.16
C VAL A 217 0.19 6.13 -0.56
N THR A 218 0.71 5.14 -1.29
CA THR A 218 1.85 4.32 -0.86
C THR A 218 2.50 3.64 -2.06
N THR A 219 3.82 3.54 -2.03
CA THR A 219 4.59 2.86 -3.08
C THR A 219 4.60 1.34 -2.93
N ASN A 220 4.11 0.80 -1.81
CA ASN A 220 4.25 -0.62 -1.49
C ASN A 220 3.13 -1.49 -2.10
N GLY A 221 2.01 -0.90 -2.51
CA GLY A 221 0.83 -1.65 -2.96
C GLY A 221 0.12 -2.44 -1.84
N ASP A 222 0.39 -2.09 -0.58
CA ASP A 222 -0.02 -2.86 0.61
C ASP A 222 -1.27 -2.30 1.31
N LEU A 223 -1.79 -1.13 0.93
CA LEU A 223 -3.08 -0.63 1.40
C LEU A 223 -4.15 -1.06 0.40
N LYS A 224 -4.40 -2.38 0.34
CA LYS A 224 -5.28 -3.00 -0.64
C LYS A 224 -6.31 -3.87 0.07
N ASN A 225 -7.58 -3.73 -0.29
CA ASN A 225 -8.69 -4.48 0.28
C ASN A 225 -9.89 -4.45 -0.67
N GLN A 226 -11.05 -4.92 -0.21
CA GLN A 226 -12.28 -4.98 -1.00
C GLN A 226 -12.83 -3.61 -1.48
N PHE A 227 -12.35 -2.51 -0.90
CA PHE A 227 -12.74 -1.13 -1.25
C PHE A 227 -11.62 -0.35 -1.97
N VAL A 228 -10.37 -0.77 -1.78
CA VAL A 228 -9.18 -0.11 -2.36
C VAL A 228 -8.47 -1.07 -3.31
N GLU A 229 -8.66 -0.85 -4.61
CA GLU A 229 -8.10 -1.71 -5.66
C GLU A 229 -6.59 -1.49 -5.88
N ALA A 230 -6.13 -0.24 -5.75
CA ALA A 230 -4.74 0.16 -5.96
C ALA A 230 -4.36 1.38 -5.12
N ASN A 231 -3.05 1.61 -4.99
CA ASN A 231 -2.49 2.77 -4.29
C ASN A 231 -1.81 3.72 -5.27
N VAL A 232 -1.98 5.03 -5.03
CA VAL A 232 -1.26 6.06 -5.79
C VAL A 232 0.24 5.88 -5.59
N GLY A 233 0.96 5.84 -6.72
CA GLY A 233 2.40 5.74 -6.81
C GLY A 233 2.90 4.32 -7.08
N PHE A 234 2.12 3.28 -6.75
CA PHE A 234 2.52 1.89 -6.95
C PHE A 234 2.78 1.57 -8.44
N ASP A 235 1.90 2.02 -9.34
CA ASP A 235 2.04 1.82 -10.79
C ASP A 235 3.34 2.46 -11.31
N THR A 236 3.57 3.72 -10.93
CA THR A 236 4.79 4.44 -11.32
C THR A 236 6.05 3.73 -10.83
N ILE A 237 6.12 3.34 -9.54
CA ILE A 237 7.35 2.73 -9.02
C ILE A 237 7.65 1.40 -9.70
N CYS A 238 6.61 0.61 -9.98
CA CYS A 238 6.78 -0.70 -10.58
C CYS A 238 7.29 -0.58 -12.01
N LYS A 239 6.79 0.39 -12.78
CA LYS A 239 7.30 0.68 -14.14
C LYS A 239 8.76 1.13 -14.13
N VAL A 240 9.12 2.06 -13.23
CA VAL A 240 10.51 2.55 -13.14
C VAL A 240 11.46 1.44 -12.69
N ASN A 241 11.09 0.66 -11.68
CA ASN A 241 11.91 -0.48 -11.24
C ASN A 241 12.01 -1.55 -12.34
N SER A 242 10.92 -1.85 -13.04
CA SER A 242 10.91 -2.82 -14.13
C SER A 242 11.79 -2.38 -15.29
N GLN A 243 11.84 -1.09 -15.62
CA GLN A 243 12.80 -0.56 -16.59
C GLN A 243 14.25 -0.87 -16.16
N LEU A 244 14.62 -0.56 -14.91
CA LEU A 244 15.98 -0.79 -14.40
C LEU A 244 16.33 -2.28 -14.37
N ILE A 245 15.40 -3.12 -13.92
CA ILE A 245 15.57 -4.59 -13.90
C ILE A 245 15.76 -5.11 -15.33
N SER A 246 14.97 -4.63 -16.29
CA SER A 246 15.03 -5.08 -17.67
C SER A 246 16.35 -4.71 -18.35
N ASN A 247 16.95 -3.58 -17.97
CA ASN A 247 18.29 -3.21 -18.40
C ASN A 247 19.34 -4.18 -17.83
N ALA A 248 19.22 -4.57 -16.55
CA ALA A 248 20.08 -5.59 -15.95
C ALA A 248 19.89 -6.98 -16.59
N CYS A 249 18.65 -7.36 -16.93
CA CYS A 249 18.34 -8.55 -17.70
C CYS A 249 19.01 -8.55 -19.08
N THR A 250 18.93 -7.43 -19.81
CA THR A 250 19.57 -7.27 -21.13
C THR A 250 21.09 -7.34 -21.03
N ASP A 251 21.68 -6.74 -19.99
CA ASP A 251 23.12 -6.85 -19.74
C ASP A 251 23.53 -8.27 -19.37
N ALA A 252 22.74 -8.97 -18.54
CA ALA A 252 22.99 -10.37 -18.18
C ALA A 252 23.06 -11.26 -19.42
N LEU A 253 22.13 -11.07 -20.38
CA LEU A 253 22.17 -11.74 -21.69
C LEU A 253 23.40 -11.38 -22.51
N SER A 254 23.82 -10.11 -22.48
CA SER A 254 24.93 -9.63 -23.31
C SER A 254 26.30 -10.07 -22.77
N ALA A 255 26.43 -10.15 -21.44
CA ALA A 255 27.68 -10.45 -20.76
C ALA A 255 27.88 -11.95 -20.48
N GLU A 256 26.79 -12.71 -20.34
CA GLU A 256 26.75 -14.18 -20.10
C GLU A 256 27.65 -14.68 -18.95
N LYS A 257 27.85 -13.85 -17.92
CA LYS A 257 28.79 -14.13 -16.81
C LYS A 257 28.37 -13.64 -15.43
N TYR A 258 27.26 -12.92 -15.31
CA TYR A 258 26.83 -12.29 -14.05
C TYR A 258 25.47 -12.78 -13.60
N TYR A 259 25.35 -13.04 -12.31
CA TYR A 259 24.06 -13.16 -11.63
C TYR A 259 23.75 -11.86 -10.88
N TYR A 260 22.69 -11.18 -11.29
CA TYR A 260 22.23 -9.94 -10.68
C TYR A 260 21.29 -10.22 -9.52
N PHE A 261 21.64 -9.77 -8.32
CA PHE A 261 20.81 -9.83 -7.12
C PHE A 261 20.22 -8.45 -6.88
N ILE A 262 18.94 -8.28 -7.21
CA ILE A 262 18.28 -6.98 -7.17
C ILE A 262 17.29 -6.96 -6.00
N ARG A 263 17.65 -6.22 -4.95
CA ARG A 263 16.72 -5.92 -3.87
C ARG A 263 15.73 -4.85 -4.29
N LEU A 264 14.46 -5.05 -3.98
CA LEU A 264 13.37 -4.14 -4.26
C LEU A 264 12.72 -3.62 -2.99
N MET A 265 12.51 -2.32 -2.96
CA MET A 265 11.82 -1.63 -1.89
C MET A 265 10.32 -1.97 -1.90
N GLY A 266 9.79 -2.43 -0.77
CA GLY A 266 8.40 -2.89 -0.62
C GLY A 266 7.96 -3.06 0.83
N ARG A 267 8.78 -2.57 1.78
CA ARG A 267 8.66 -2.76 3.22
C ARG A 267 8.53 -4.24 3.59
N LYS A 268 7.33 -4.70 3.94
CA LYS A 268 7.12 -6.04 4.51
C LYS A 268 6.68 -7.08 3.48
N HIS A 269 5.97 -6.68 2.43
CA HIS A 269 5.29 -7.58 1.50
C HIS A 269 5.86 -7.48 0.09
N SER A 270 5.63 -8.52 -0.72
CA SER A 270 6.35 -8.70 -1.99
C SER A 270 5.64 -8.13 -3.21
N HIS A 271 4.62 -7.27 -3.06
CA HIS A 271 3.82 -6.74 -4.19
C HIS A 271 4.66 -6.10 -5.29
N VAL A 272 5.65 -5.27 -4.91
CA VAL A 272 6.55 -4.61 -5.87
C VAL A 272 7.41 -5.64 -6.61
N ALA A 273 7.93 -6.66 -5.90
CA ALA A 273 8.72 -7.71 -6.50
C ALA A 273 7.89 -8.60 -7.45
N LEU A 274 6.66 -8.94 -7.06
CA LEU A 274 5.72 -9.68 -7.90
C LEU A 274 5.40 -8.91 -9.18
N GLU A 275 5.00 -7.64 -9.06
CA GLU A 275 4.65 -6.81 -10.21
C GLU A 275 5.85 -6.61 -11.15
N CYS A 276 7.04 -6.31 -10.61
CA CYS A 276 8.24 -6.18 -11.42
C CYS A 276 8.58 -7.49 -12.15
N THR A 277 8.39 -8.65 -11.50
CA THR A 277 8.60 -9.96 -12.14
C THR A 277 7.67 -10.17 -13.33
N LEU A 278 6.39 -9.82 -13.19
CA LEU A 278 5.40 -9.93 -14.27
C LEU A 278 5.68 -8.96 -15.44
N GLN A 279 6.40 -7.87 -15.21
CA GLN A 279 6.74 -6.90 -16.25
C GLN A 279 8.07 -7.21 -16.97
N SER A 280 9.10 -7.67 -16.25
CA SER A 280 10.46 -7.85 -16.80
C SER A 280 10.91 -9.29 -17.00
N HIS A 281 10.19 -10.26 -16.43
CA HIS A 281 10.47 -11.71 -16.52
C HIS A 281 11.90 -12.13 -16.08
N PRO A 282 12.40 -11.71 -14.91
CA PRO A 282 13.69 -12.18 -14.38
C PRO A 282 13.66 -13.70 -14.17
N ASN A 283 14.82 -14.35 -14.04
CA ASN A 283 14.87 -15.81 -13.91
C ASN A 283 14.26 -16.31 -12.60
N MET A 284 14.38 -15.54 -11.53
CA MET A 284 13.88 -15.95 -10.22
C MET A 284 13.42 -14.73 -9.42
N VAL A 285 12.37 -14.93 -8.64
CA VAL A 285 11.93 -14.00 -7.60
C VAL A 285 11.71 -14.80 -6.32
N ILE A 286 12.11 -14.25 -5.18
CA ILE A 286 11.81 -14.83 -3.87
C ILE A 286 10.67 -14.03 -3.25
N LEU A 287 9.52 -14.67 -2.99
CA LEU A 287 8.41 -14.00 -2.31
C LEU A 287 8.46 -14.29 -0.81
N GLY A 288 8.43 -13.23 0.02
CA GLY A 288 8.40 -13.37 1.47
C GLY A 288 7.21 -14.20 1.95
N GLU A 289 6.07 -14.09 1.27
CA GLU A 289 4.85 -14.84 1.56
C GLU A 289 5.03 -16.36 1.34
N GLU A 290 5.70 -16.79 0.27
CA GLU A 290 6.01 -18.22 0.04
C GLU A 290 6.99 -18.75 1.09
N VAL A 291 8.00 -17.96 1.43
CA VAL A 291 9.02 -18.27 2.44
C VAL A 291 8.38 -18.46 3.80
N ALA A 292 7.49 -17.56 4.20
CA ALA A 292 6.77 -17.66 5.47
C ALA A 292 5.82 -18.87 5.48
N ALA A 293 5.06 -19.08 4.40
CA ALA A 293 4.11 -20.21 4.29
C ALA A 293 4.81 -21.57 4.34
N SER A 294 5.98 -21.68 3.69
CA SER A 294 6.77 -22.91 3.62
C SER A 294 7.80 -23.04 4.76
N LYS A 295 7.89 -22.04 5.65
CA LYS A 295 8.84 -21.95 6.77
C LYS A 295 10.30 -22.16 6.34
N LEU A 296 10.69 -21.59 5.20
CA LEU A 296 12.04 -21.75 4.66
C LEU A 296 13.07 -21.04 5.56
N THR A 297 14.22 -21.69 5.75
CA THR A 297 15.40 -21.08 6.39
C THR A 297 16.18 -20.22 5.40
N ILE A 298 17.11 -19.40 5.90
CA ILE A 298 18.02 -18.66 5.01
C ILE A 298 18.89 -19.60 4.16
N PHE A 299 19.23 -20.76 4.72
CA PHE A 299 20.00 -21.79 4.02
C PHE A 299 19.17 -22.43 2.90
N ASP A 300 17.88 -22.71 3.13
CA ASP A 300 17.00 -23.26 2.10
C ASP A 300 16.87 -22.31 0.90
N ILE A 301 16.74 -21.00 1.16
CA ILE A 301 16.67 -19.98 0.11
C ILE A 301 17.99 -19.94 -0.68
N ALA A 302 19.13 -19.90 0.00
CA ALA A 302 20.44 -19.92 -0.66
C ALA A 302 20.61 -21.19 -1.51
N LYS A 303 20.20 -22.35 -0.98
CA LYS A 303 20.25 -23.63 -1.70
C LYS A 303 19.36 -23.63 -2.95
N GLN A 304 18.13 -23.12 -2.85
CA GLN A 304 17.23 -23.00 -4.01
C GLN A 304 17.85 -22.15 -5.13
N ILE A 305 18.52 -21.04 -4.77
CA ILE A 305 19.24 -20.21 -5.74
C ILE A 305 20.43 -20.98 -6.33
N CYS A 306 21.22 -21.69 -5.53
CA CYS A 306 22.32 -22.52 -6.03
C CYS A 306 21.84 -23.61 -6.99
N ASP A 307 20.71 -24.25 -6.69
CA ASP A 307 20.12 -25.29 -7.53
C ASP A 307 19.64 -24.72 -8.87
N ALA A 308 19.05 -23.52 -8.86
CA ALA A 308 18.70 -22.76 -10.06
C ALA A 308 19.94 -22.40 -10.91
N VAL A 309 21.00 -21.86 -10.28
CA VAL A 309 22.26 -21.52 -10.96
C VAL A 309 22.89 -22.77 -11.60
N GLN A 310 22.90 -23.89 -10.88
CA GLN A 310 23.42 -25.16 -11.36
C GLN A 310 22.60 -25.71 -12.53
N ALA A 311 21.27 -25.66 -12.46
CA ALA A 311 20.39 -26.12 -13.54
C ALA A 311 20.61 -25.31 -14.83
N ARG A 312 20.75 -23.99 -14.72
CA ARG A 312 21.07 -23.12 -15.86
C ARG A 312 22.46 -23.40 -16.43
N ALA A 313 23.46 -23.63 -15.58
CA ALA A 313 24.81 -23.94 -16.01
C ALA A 313 24.92 -25.26 -16.80
N VAL A 314 24.01 -26.23 -16.60
CA VAL A 314 23.92 -27.44 -17.42
C VAL A 314 23.57 -27.11 -18.88
N GLU A 315 22.85 -26.01 -19.12
CA GLU A 315 22.54 -25.47 -20.45
C GLU A 315 23.55 -24.39 -20.91
N ASP A 316 24.74 -24.34 -20.30
CA ASP A 316 25.78 -23.32 -20.52
C ASP A 316 25.36 -21.86 -20.21
N LYS A 317 24.24 -21.68 -19.49
CA LYS A 317 23.76 -20.37 -19.03
C LYS A 317 24.38 -20.03 -17.68
N ASN A 318 25.40 -19.17 -17.72
CA ASN A 318 26.18 -18.76 -16.54
C ASN A 318 25.82 -17.35 -16.06
N HIS A 319 24.61 -16.88 -16.39
CA HIS A 319 24.07 -15.58 -16.03
C HIS A 319 22.61 -15.70 -15.56
N GLY A 320 22.13 -14.66 -14.87
CA GLY A 320 20.73 -14.55 -14.53
C GLY A 320 20.40 -13.32 -13.69
N VAL A 321 19.12 -13.12 -13.40
CA VAL A 321 18.59 -12.04 -12.57
C VAL A 321 17.65 -12.60 -11.52
N ILE A 322 17.88 -12.21 -10.27
CA ILE A 322 17.14 -12.66 -9.09
C ILE A 322 16.57 -11.43 -8.38
N LEU A 323 15.26 -11.40 -8.19
CA LEU A 323 14.58 -10.33 -7.45
C LEU A 323 14.32 -10.72 -6.00
N ILE A 324 14.62 -9.80 -5.08
CA ILE A 324 14.53 -10.01 -3.64
C ILE A 324 13.76 -8.84 -3.01
N PRO A 325 12.62 -9.06 -2.33
CA PRO A 325 11.95 -7.99 -1.61
C PRO A 325 12.75 -7.60 -0.36
N GLU A 326 12.84 -6.31 -0.02
CA GLU A 326 13.57 -5.85 1.17
C GLU A 326 13.02 -6.45 2.48
N GLY A 327 11.74 -6.83 2.49
CA GLY A 327 11.06 -7.49 3.61
C GLY A 327 11.30 -8.98 3.73
N LEU A 328 12.10 -9.59 2.85
CA LEU A 328 12.39 -11.03 2.89
C LEU A 328 12.93 -11.45 4.26
N ILE A 329 13.80 -10.64 4.86
CA ILE A 329 14.49 -10.96 6.11
C ILE A 329 13.53 -11.18 7.29
N VAL A 330 12.40 -10.48 7.32
CA VAL A 330 11.36 -10.64 8.36
C VAL A 330 10.34 -11.71 8.03
N SER A 331 10.41 -12.28 6.82
CA SER A 331 9.57 -13.40 6.39
C SER A 331 10.23 -14.75 6.69
N ILE A 332 11.56 -14.77 6.87
CA ILE A 332 12.33 -15.95 7.28
C ILE A 332 12.13 -16.17 8.80
N PRO A 333 11.50 -17.28 9.25
CA PRO A 333 11.09 -17.44 10.65
C PRO A 333 12.24 -17.33 11.66
N GLU A 334 13.38 -17.96 11.38
CA GLU A 334 14.56 -17.96 12.27
C GLU A 334 15.19 -16.57 12.40
N VAL A 335 15.25 -15.80 11.30
CA VAL A 335 15.80 -14.44 11.33
C VAL A 335 14.82 -13.47 11.98
N TYR A 336 13.52 -13.67 11.76
CA TYR A 336 12.48 -12.89 12.44
C TYR A 336 12.52 -13.10 13.96
N ALA A 337 12.71 -14.33 14.44
CA ALA A 337 12.88 -14.63 15.85
C ALA A 337 14.14 -13.96 16.43
N LEU A 338 15.27 -14.04 15.71
CA LEU A 338 16.51 -13.36 16.08
C LEU A 338 16.32 -11.84 16.19
N LEU A 339 15.68 -11.20 15.20
CA LEU A 339 15.40 -9.75 15.22
C LEU A 339 14.54 -9.35 16.42
N LYS A 340 13.50 -10.14 16.73
CA LYS A 340 12.66 -9.89 17.91
C LYS A 340 13.47 -9.94 19.20
N GLU A 341 14.35 -10.92 19.34
CA GLU A 341 15.19 -11.07 20.53
C GLU A 341 16.17 -9.90 20.67
N ILE A 342 16.86 -9.53 19.57
CA ILE A 342 17.75 -8.37 19.52
C ILE A 342 17.00 -7.09 19.92
N HIS A 343 15.83 -6.83 19.33
CA HIS A 343 15.03 -5.65 19.66
C HIS A 343 14.53 -5.66 21.11
N GLY A 344 14.20 -6.82 21.65
CA GLY A 344 13.86 -7.00 23.07
C GLY A 344 15.02 -6.56 23.98
N LEU A 345 16.24 -7.00 23.69
CA LEU A 345 17.44 -6.65 24.45
C LEU A 345 17.80 -5.16 24.29
N LEU A 346 17.71 -4.60 23.09
CA LEU A 346 17.92 -3.16 22.86
C LEU A 346 16.96 -2.31 23.68
N ARG A 347 15.69 -2.72 23.79
CA ARG A 347 14.68 -2.02 24.62
C ARG A 347 15.00 -2.07 26.11
N GLN A 348 15.64 -3.15 26.57
CA GLN A 348 16.11 -3.28 27.95
C GLN A 348 17.39 -2.45 28.23
N GLY A 349 17.88 -1.69 27.25
CA GLY A 349 19.09 -0.87 27.38
C GLY A 349 20.39 -1.67 27.25
N VAL A 350 20.34 -2.90 26.73
CA VAL A 350 21.54 -3.68 26.45
C VAL A 350 22.30 -3.03 25.29
N SER A 351 23.55 -2.65 25.52
CA SER A 351 24.43 -2.12 24.48
C SER A 351 24.64 -3.14 23.37
N ALA A 352 24.66 -2.71 22.10
CA ALA A 352 24.83 -3.57 20.93
C ALA A 352 25.99 -4.57 21.05
N ASP A 353 27.11 -4.17 21.65
CA ASP A 353 28.31 -5.02 21.83
C ASP A 353 28.11 -6.20 22.79
N LYS A 354 27.07 -6.15 23.64
CA LYS A 354 26.75 -7.18 24.64
C LYS A 354 25.55 -8.04 24.25
N ILE A 355 24.94 -7.78 23.09
CA ILE A 355 23.74 -8.50 22.67
C ILE A 355 24.07 -9.96 22.38
N SER A 356 25.18 -10.25 21.68
CA SER A 356 25.55 -11.62 21.29
C SER A 356 25.71 -12.59 22.47
N THR A 357 26.05 -12.10 23.66
CA THR A 357 26.22 -12.92 24.88
C THR A 357 24.92 -13.19 25.63
N GLN A 358 23.85 -12.47 25.29
CA GLN A 358 22.53 -12.58 25.93
C GLN A 358 21.48 -13.19 25.02
N LEU A 359 21.84 -13.54 23.78
CA LEU A 359 20.97 -14.28 22.88
C LEU A 359 20.79 -15.72 23.34
N SER A 360 19.61 -16.27 23.09
CA SER A 360 19.31 -17.69 23.21
C SER A 360 20.29 -18.53 22.37
N PRO A 361 20.56 -19.79 22.72
CA PRO A 361 21.53 -20.62 21.99
C PRO A 361 21.26 -20.71 20.48
N TRP A 362 19.99 -20.78 20.09
CA TRP A 362 19.57 -20.82 18.68
C TRP A 362 19.83 -19.49 17.97
N SER A 363 19.40 -18.38 18.55
CA SER A 363 19.65 -17.03 18.01
C SER A 363 21.13 -16.70 17.95
N SER A 364 21.91 -17.11 18.96
CA SER A 364 23.36 -16.94 19.00
C SER A 364 24.05 -17.71 17.88
N ALA A 365 23.68 -18.97 17.66
CA ALA A 365 24.22 -19.78 16.56
C ALA A 365 23.92 -19.16 15.18
N LEU A 366 22.68 -18.72 14.94
CA LEU A 366 22.30 -18.04 13.70
C LEU A 366 23.04 -16.70 13.57
N PHE A 367 23.10 -15.91 14.64
CA PHE A 367 23.82 -14.65 14.64
C PHE A 367 25.28 -14.88 14.28
N GLU A 368 25.94 -15.88 14.87
CA GLU A 368 27.34 -16.18 14.59
C GLU A 368 27.61 -16.66 13.16
N PHE A 369 26.66 -17.41 12.57
CA PHE A 369 26.70 -17.82 11.17
C PHE A 369 26.68 -16.64 10.19
N LEU A 370 25.99 -15.55 10.54
CA LEU A 370 25.85 -14.39 9.65
C LEU A 370 27.20 -13.64 9.46
N PRO A 371 27.46 -13.09 8.27
CA PRO A 371 28.68 -12.35 8.02
C PRO A 371 28.72 -11.03 8.83
N PRO A 372 29.91 -10.51 9.15
CA PRO A 372 30.06 -9.35 10.05
C PRO A 372 29.29 -8.09 9.62
N PHE A 373 29.11 -7.86 8.32
CA PHE A 373 28.35 -6.71 7.82
C PHE A 373 26.85 -6.81 8.13
N ILE A 374 26.28 -8.01 8.06
CA ILE A 374 24.87 -8.25 8.43
C ILE A 374 24.69 -8.18 9.94
N LYS A 375 25.59 -8.77 10.74
CA LYS A 375 25.57 -8.66 12.20
C LYS A 375 25.39 -7.20 12.64
N LYS A 376 26.19 -6.29 12.08
CA LYS A 376 26.10 -4.83 12.36
C LYS A 376 24.76 -4.22 11.96
N GLN A 377 24.19 -4.62 10.83
CA GLN A 377 22.91 -4.09 10.33
C GLN A 377 21.71 -4.57 11.17
N LEU A 378 21.76 -5.80 11.70
CA LEU A 378 20.72 -6.34 12.59
C LEU A 378 20.72 -5.71 13.99
N LEU A 379 21.84 -5.14 14.42
CA LEU A 379 21.99 -4.47 15.71
C LEU A 379 21.53 -2.99 15.70
N LEU A 380 21.07 -2.48 14.55
CA LEU A 380 20.52 -1.13 14.45
C LEU A 380 19.24 -1.01 15.29
N HIS A 381 19.04 0.16 15.91
CA HIS A 381 17.80 0.43 16.64
C HIS A 381 16.57 0.31 15.73
N PRO A 382 15.44 -0.22 16.25
CA PRO A 382 14.19 -0.30 15.51
C PRO A 382 13.70 1.07 15.01
N GLU A 383 12.83 1.04 14.00
CA GLU A 383 12.04 2.19 13.58
C GLU A 383 11.01 2.58 14.67
N SER A 384 10.34 3.72 14.50
CA SER A 384 9.35 4.24 15.47
C SER A 384 8.10 3.35 15.63
N ASP A 385 7.85 2.42 14.71
CA ASP A 385 6.84 1.37 14.81
C ASP A 385 7.39 0.03 15.35
N ASP A 386 8.59 0.01 15.94
CA ASP A 386 9.30 -1.17 16.43
C ASP A 386 9.71 -2.17 15.32
N SER A 387 9.57 -1.78 14.05
CA SER A 387 10.01 -2.60 12.92
C SER A 387 11.52 -2.47 12.67
N ALA A 388 12.14 -3.51 12.13
CA ALA A 388 13.55 -3.45 11.74
C ALA A 388 13.76 -2.41 10.61
N GLN A 389 14.94 -1.82 10.54
CA GLN A 389 15.31 -0.92 9.44
C GLN A 389 15.60 -1.70 8.15
N LEU A 390 14.57 -2.30 7.55
CA LEU A 390 14.68 -3.25 6.44
C LEU A 390 15.49 -2.71 5.25
N SER A 391 15.37 -1.42 4.97
CA SER A 391 16.11 -0.79 3.87
C SER A 391 17.63 -0.73 4.11
N GLN A 392 18.08 -0.79 5.37
CA GLN A 392 19.49 -0.83 5.78
C GLN A 392 20.07 -2.26 5.82
N ILE A 393 19.22 -3.29 5.79
CA ILE A 393 19.67 -4.68 5.79
C ILE A 393 19.90 -5.13 4.35
N GLU A 394 21.17 -5.34 3.99
CA GLU A 394 21.62 -5.68 2.65
C GLU A 394 21.40 -7.18 2.33
N THR A 395 20.12 -7.56 2.29
CA THR A 395 19.67 -8.95 2.11
C THR A 395 20.15 -9.57 0.80
N GLU A 396 20.25 -8.77 -0.27
CA GLU A 396 20.84 -9.16 -1.56
C GLU A 396 22.30 -9.57 -1.43
N LYS A 397 23.09 -8.83 -0.65
CA LYS A 397 24.51 -9.13 -0.44
C LYS A 397 24.68 -10.34 0.46
N LEU A 398 23.81 -10.50 1.46
CA LEU A 398 23.78 -11.69 2.30
C LEU A 398 23.53 -12.94 1.46
N LEU A 399 22.48 -12.95 0.64
CA LEU A 399 22.16 -14.09 -0.20
C LEU A 399 23.25 -14.33 -1.25
N ALA A 400 23.78 -13.29 -1.90
CA ALA A 400 24.90 -13.43 -2.83
C ALA A 400 26.14 -14.05 -2.17
N TYR A 401 26.48 -13.64 -0.95
CA TYR A 401 27.60 -14.21 -0.18
C TYR A 401 27.39 -15.69 0.15
N LEU A 402 26.19 -16.06 0.60
CA LEU A 402 25.85 -17.45 0.94
C LEU A 402 25.86 -18.35 -0.29
N VAL A 403 25.28 -17.87 -1.39
CA VAL A 403 25.28 -18.56 -2.69
C VAL A 403 26.70 -18.71 -3.21
N GLU A 404 27.52 -17.67 -3.21
CA GLU A 404 28.92 -17.76 -3.66
C GLU A 404 29.72 -18.78 -2.83
N THR A 405 29.53 -18.79 -1.51
CA THR A 405 30.17 -19.74 -0.60
C THR A 405 29.80 -21.18 -0.93
N GLU A 406 28.51 -21.45 -1.13
CA GLU A 406 27.99 -22.78 -1.47
C GLU A 406 28.38 -23.20 -2.90
N MET A 407 28.32 -22.30 -3.89
CA MET A 407 28.75 -22.59 -5.26
C MET A 407 30.24 -22.91 -5.35
N ASN A 408 31.08 -22.19 -4.59
CA ASN A 408 32.52 -22.50 -4.49
C ASN A 408 32.78 -23.88 -3.86
N LYS A 409 31.94 -24.29 -2.88
CA LYS A 409 32.00 -25.64 -2.31
C LYS A 409 31.62 -26.69 -3.35
N ARG A 410 30.49 -26.52 -4.06
CA ARG A 410 30.06 -27.42 -5.14
C ARG A 410 31.07 -27.55 -6.27
N LEU A 411 31.76 -26.45 -6.61
CA LEU A 411 32.85 -26.46 -7.59
C LEU A 411 34.04 -27.30 -7.13
N LYS A 412 34.45 -27.19 -5.85
CA LYS A 412 35.54 -28.01 -5.27
C LYS A 412 35.18 -29.49 -5.18
N GLU A 413 33.91 -29.79 -4.90
CA GLU A 413 33.38 -31.16 -4.84
C GLU A 413 33.12 -31.76 -6.23
N GLY A 414 33.18 -30.97 -7.31
CA GLY A 414 32.92 -31.40 -8.68
C GLY A 414 31.45 -31.61 -9.03
N THR A 415 30.53 -31.22 -8.15
CA THR A 415 29.06 -31.30 -8.36
C THR A 415 28.53 -30.15 -9.21
N TYR A 416 29.27 -29.04 -9.29
CA TYR A 416 29.02 -27.92 -10.20
C TYR A 416 30.12 -27.83 -11.26
N LYS A 417 29.73 -27.79 -12.55
CA LYS A 417 30.63 -27.77 -13.71
C LYS A 417 30.57 -26.47 -14.51
N GLY A 418 29.77 -25.50 -14.07
CA GLY A 418 29.65 -24.21 -14.74
C GLY A 418 30.87 -23.30 -14.52
N LYS A 419 30.81 -22.09 -15.09
CA LYS A 419 31.83 -21.05 -14.90
C LYS A 419 31.82 -20.58 -13.44
N LYS A 420 32.90 -19.90 -13.03
CA LYS A 420 32.99 -19.27 -11.70
C LYS A 420 31.78 -18.36 -11.48
N PHE A 421 31.05 -18.60 -10.40
CA PHE A 421 29.92 -17.78 -10.01
C PHE A 421 30.37 -16.34 -9.70
N ASN A 422 29.64 -15.35 -10.21
CA ASN A 422 29.92 -13.93 -10.00
C ASN A 422 28.61 -13.17 -9.80
N ALA A 423 28.47 -12.50 -8.66
CA ALA A 423 27.26 -11.80 -8.28
C ALA A 423 27.44 -10.27 -8.36
N ILE A 424 26.43 -9.59 -8.89
CA ILE A 424 26.31 -8.13 -8.86
C ILE A 424 25.06 -7.76 -8.07
N CYS A 425 25.22 -6.94 -7.03
CA CYS A 425 24.12 -6.57 -6.15
C CYS A 425 23.62 -5.15 -6.45
N HIS A 426 22.30 -4.98 -6.50
CA HIS A 426 21.64 -3.69 -6.63
C HIS A 426 20.51 -3.54 -5.60
N PHE A 427 20.24 -2.31 -5.19
CA PHE A 427 19.05 -1.97 -4.41
C PHE A 427 18.26 -0.88 -5.12
N PHE A 428 17.05 -1.22 -5.57
CA PHE A 428 16.16 -0.28 -6.23
C PHE A 428 14.99 0.14 -5.33
N GLY A 429 14.78 1.45 -5.22
CA GLY A 429 13.68 2.02 -4.43
C GLY A 429 13.71 3.54 -4.42
N TYR A 430 14.76 4.14 -3.85
CA TYR A 430 14.84 5.59 -3.66
C TYR A 430 14.74 6.37 -4.98
N GLN A 431 15.38 5.89 -6.03
CA GLN A 431 15.33 6.48 -7.37
C GLN A 431 13.93 6.45 -8.01
N ALA A 432 13.10 5.47 -7.65
CA ALA A 432 11.74 5.35 -8.19
C ALA A 432 10.75 6.24 -7.43
N ARG A 433 10.97 6.52 -6.14
CA ARG A 433 10.05 7.33 -5.32
C ARG A 433 9.92 8.79 -5.73
N GLY A 434 10.98 9.35 -6.30
CA GLY A 434 11.01 10.73 -6.80
C GLY A 434 10.68 10.86 -8.28
N SER A 435 10.32 9.77 -8.95
CA SER A 435 10.03 9.79 -10.39
C SER A 435 8.77 10.58 -10.71
N LEU A 436 8.69 11.08 -11.95
CA LEU A 436 7.47 11.68 -12.46
C LEU A 436 6.36 10.61 -12.52
N PRO A 437 5.14 10.93 -12.05
CA PRO A 437 4.03 9.99 -12.05
C PRO A 437 3.62 9.56 -13.46
N SER A 438 3.22 8.29 -13.58
CA SER A 438 2.54 7.74 -14.74
C SER A 438 1.22 8.46 -15.00
N LYS A 439 0.67 8.32 -16.21
CA LYS A 439 -0.66 8.88 -16.53
C LYS A 439 -1.74 8.35 -15.58
N PHE A 440 -1.69 7.04 -15.29
CA PHE A 440 -2.58 6.41 -14.32
C PHE A 440 -2.49 7.03 -12.92
N ASP A 441 -1.29 7.18 -12.36
CA ASP A 441 -1.13 7.78 -11.03
C ASP A 441 -1.48 9.27 -11.01
N CYS A 442 -1.25 10.01 -12.11
CA CYS A 442 -1.73 11.38 -12.28
C CYS A 442 -3.25 11.48 -12.18
N ASP A 443 -3.97 10.68 -12.98
CA ASP A 443 -5.44 10.65 -13.05
C ASP A 443 -6.02 10.17 -11.72
N TYR A 444 -5.50 9.06 -11.18
CA TYR A 444 -6.01 8.47 -9.95
C TYR A 444 -5.84 9.40 -8.75
N ALA A 445 -4.65 9.98 -8.57
CA ALA A 445 -4.40 10.93 -7.49
C ALA A 445 -5.26 12.18 -7.59
N TYR A 446 -5.41 12.72 -8.80
CA TYR A 446 -6.22 13.89 -9.07
C TYR A 446 -7.69 13.64 -8.72
N VAL A 447 -8.24 12.50 -9.16
CA VAL A 447 -9.60 12.06 -8.82
C VAL A 447 -9.80 11.90 -7.31
N LEU A 448 -8.84 11.29 -6.60
CA LEU A 448 -8.92 11.14 -5.14
C LEU A 448 -8.97 12.51 -4.43
N GLY A 449 -8.23 13.50 -4.93
CA GLY A 449 -8.28 14.88 -4.42
C GLY A 449 -9.67 15.51 -4.57
N HIS A 450 -10.33 15.33 -5.71
CA HIS A 450 -11.72 15.76 -5.92
C HIS A 450 -12.69 15.04 -4.99
N ILE A 451 -12.52 13.72 -4.80
CA ILE A 451 -13.33 12.94 -3.87
C ILE A 451 -13.21 13.48 -2.44
N CYS A 452 -12.02 13.87 -1.98
CA CYS A 452 -11.84 14.46 -0.66
C CYS A 452 -12.73 15.69 -0.44
N TYR A 453 -12.85 16.56 -1.44
CA TYR A 453 -13.76 17.70 -1.36
C TYR A 453 -15.22 17.24 -1.16
N HIS A 454 -15.69 16.27 -1.94
CA HIS A 454 -17.07 15.79 -1.83
C HIS A 454 -17.36 15.05 -0.52
N ILE A 455 -16.37 14.35 0.06
CA ILE A 455 -16.47 13.78 1.41
C ILE A 455 -16.70 14.88 2.45
N LEU A 456 -15.92 15.96 2.38
CA LEU A 456 -16.02 17.10 3.30
C LEU A 456 -17.34 17.86 3.11
N ALA A 457 -17.73 18.12 1.86
CA ALA A 457 -18.99 18.79 1.53
C ALA A 457 -20.22 17.98 1.98
N ALA A 458 -20.13 16.64 1.97
CA ALA A 458 -21.15 15.75 2.52
C ALA A 458 -21.10 15.61 4.06
N GLY A 459 -20.15 16.25 4.74
CA GLY A 459 -20.00 16.22 6.19
C GLY A 459 -19.50 14.89 6.76
N LEU A 460 -18.92 14.03 5.91
CA LEU A 460 -18.47 12.69 6.28
C LEU A 460 -17.14 12.75 7.05
N ASN A 461 -17.07 12.09 8.22
CA ASN A 461 -15.88 12.06 9.09
C ASN A 461 -15.29 10.66 9.19
N GLY A 462 -13.98 10.51 9.06
CA GLY A 462 -13.30 9.22 9.21
C GLY A 462 -13.40 8.32 7.97
N TYR A 463 -13.51 8.92 6.79
CA TYR A 463 -13.63 8.22 5.51
C TYR A 463 -12.33 8.24 4.72
N MET A 464 -12.10 7.21 3.93
CA MET A 464 -11.08 7.15 2.91
C MET A 464 -11.69 7.46 1.54
N ALA A 465 -10.99 8.26 0.73
CA ALA A 465 -11.32 8.43 -0.68
C ALA A 465 -11.03 7.13 -1.45
N THR A 466 -12.01 6.64 -2.22
CA THR A 466 -11.91 5.36 -2.92
C THR A 466 -12.41 5.45 -4.36
N VAL A 467 -11.76 4.70 -5.26
CA VAL A 467 -12.18 4.55 -6.65
C VAL A 467 -12.14 3.07 -7.00
N THR A 468 -13.18 2.59 -7.66
CA THR A 468 -13.27 1.22 -8.18
C THR A 468 -13.34 1.20 -9.70
N ASN A 469 -13.11 0.02 -10.28
CA ASN A 469 -12.98 -0.22 -11.71
C ASN A 469 -11.75 0.45 -12.34
N LEU A 470 -10.62 0.49 -11.61
CA LEU A 470 -9.38 1.16 -12.02
C LEU A 470 -8.73 0.50 -13.24
N LYS A 471 -9.02 -0.79 -13.51
CA LYS A 471 -8.57 -1.45 -14.74
C LYS A 471 -9.19 -0.85 -16.01
N SER A 472 -10.39 -0.28 -15.91
CA SER A 472 -11.09 0.36 -17.04
C SER A 472 -10.52 1.77 -17.34
N PRO A 473 -10.89 2.38 -18.48
CA PRO A 473 -10.63 3.80 -18.72
C PRO A 473 -11.33 4.70 -17.68
N VAL A 474 -10.80 5.92 -17.48
CA VAL A 474 -11.22 6.85 -16.40
C VAL A 474 -12.71 7.16 -16.44
N ASN A 475 -13.31 7.23 -17.62
CA ASN A 475 -14.75 7.48 -17.79
C ASN A 475 -15.67 6.37 -17.23
N LYS A 476 -15.13 5.19 -16.90
CA LYS A 476 -15.85 4.08 -16.26
C LYS A 476 -15.50 3.89 -14.80
N TRP A 477 -14.64 4.72 -14.23
CA TRP A 477 -14.31 4.67 -12.82
C TRP A 477 -15.53 5.05 -11.99
N LYS A 478 -15.69 4.38 -10.84
CA LYS A 478 -16.75 4.66 -9.89
C LYS A 478 -16.12 5.28 -8.65
N CYS A 479 -16.52 6.51 -8.34
CA CYS A 479 -16.00 7.27 -7.23
C CYS A 479 -16.87 7.07 -5.98
N GLY A 480 -16.23 6.91 -4.82
CA GLY A 480 -16.93 6.76 -3.56
C GLY A 480 -16.04 7.05 -2.36
N ALA A 481 -16.59 6.86 -1.17
CA ALA A 481 -15.87 6.95 0.07
C ALA A 481 -16.26 5.80 1.00
N THR A 482 -15.27 5.28 1.71
CA THR A 482 -15.44 4.14 2.62
C THR A 482 -15.00 4.54 4.03
N PRO A 483 -15.80 4.28 5.08
CA PRO A 483 -15.38 4.46 6.47
C PRO A 483 -14.09 3.69 6.75
N ILE A 484 -13.09 4.35 7.33
CA ILE A 484 -11.79 3.69 7.57
C ILE A 484 -11.93 2.51 8.53
N THR A 485 -12.87 2.60 9.48
CA THR A 485 -13.20 1.55 10.45
C THR A 485 -13.63 0.23 9.80
N ALA A 486 -14.23 0.26 8.60
CA ALA A 486 -14.60 -0.93 7.84
C ALA A 486 -13.40 -1.72 7.28
N MET A 487 -12.21 -1.12 7.32
CA MET A 487 -10.95 -1.68 6.81
C MET A 487 -9.97 -2.08 7.93
N MET A 488 -10.38 -1.96 9.20
CA MET A 488 -9.53 -2.21 10.36
C MET A 488 -9.82 -3.56 10.99
N THR A 489 -8.77 -4.18 11.53
CA THR A 489 -8.87 -5.38 12.38
C THR A 489 -7.97 -5.24 13.61
N VAL A 490 -8.19 -6.10 14.59
CA VAL A 490 -7.47 -6.15 15.86
C VAL A 490 -6.55 -7.37 15.85
N LYS A 491 -5.24 -7.14 15.89
CA LYS A 491 -4.30 -8.24 16.13
C LYS A 491 -4.34 -8.62 17.60
N HIS A 492 -4.94 -9.77 17.90
CA HIS A 492 -4.96 -10.36 19.25
C HIS A 492 -3.58 -10.86 19.73
N TRP A 493 -2.55 -10.81 18.87
CA TRP A 493 -1.17 -11.19 19.19
C TRP A 493 -0.16 -10.12 18.74
N SER A 494 0.08 -9.15 19.63
CA SER A 494 1.41 -8.55 19.77
C SER A 494 2.05 -9.27 20.95
N GLN A 495 3.06 -10.11 20.71
CA GLN A 495 4.02 -10.43 21.77
C GLN A 495 4.85 -9.17 21.99
N ASP A 496 4.26 -8.17 22.64
CA ASP A 496 5.01 -7.10 23.27
C ASP A 496 5.91 -7.76 24.31
N ALA A 497 7.20 -7.45 24.25
CA ALA A 497 8.22 -8.03 25.12
C ALA A 497 8.21 -7.45 26.55
N SER A 498 7.01 -7.17 27.06
CA SER A 498 6.74 -7.10 28.49
C SER A 498 5.88 -8.31 28.81
N TYR A 499 6.33 -9.15 29.74
CA TYR A 499 5.56 -10.25 30.33
C TYR A 499 4.35 -9.73 31.14
N THR A 500 3.47 -8.97 30.48
CA THR A 500 2.21 -8.47 30.98
C THR A 500 1.14 -8.80 29.94
N LEU A 501 0.38 -9.85 30.25
CA LEU A 501 -0.88 -10.26 29.64
C LEU A 501 -1.94 -9.13 29.77
N THR A 502 -1.73 -7.97 29.16
CA THR A 502 -2.68 -6.85 29.25
C THR A 502 -2.44 -5.82 28.12
N SER A 503 -2.73 -6.18 26.87
CA SER A 503 -3.30 -5.20 25.95
C SER A 503 -4.19 -5.89 24.92
N ILE A 504 -5.47 -5.53 24.93
CA ILE A 504 -6.34 -5.75 23.77
C ILE A 504 -5.67 -4.98 22.62
N GLY A 505 -5.39 -5.64 21.50
CA GLY A 505 -4.68 -5.02 20.38
C GLY A 505 -5.36 -3.71 19.95
N ARG A 506 -4.58 -2.65 19.70
CA ARG A 506 -5.11 -1.40 19.14
C ARG A 506 -5.62 -1.66 17.73
N PRO A 507 -6.88 -1.34 17.40
CA PRO A 507 -7.37 -1.44 16.04
C PRO A 507 -6.48 -0.70 15.04
N ALA A 508 -6.18 -1.35 13.92
CA ALA A 508 -5.37 -0.76 12.85
C ALA A 508 -5.80 -1.31 11.49
N ILE A 509 -5.50 -0.55 10.43
CA ILE A 509 -5.43 -1.14 9.09
C ILE A 509 -4.15 -1.96 9.04
N HIS A 510 -4.20 -3.15 8.46
CA HIS A 510 -3.03 -3.99 8.28
C HIS A 510 -2.57 -3.99 6.83
N PRO A 511 -1.24 -4.01 6.57
CA PRO A 511 -0.74 -4.16 5.21
C PRO A 511 -1.21 -5.50 4.62
N ALA A 512 -1.77 -5.46 3.42
CA ALA A 512 -2.17 -6.62 2.67
C ALA A 512 -0.94 -7.38 2.16
N MET A 513 -0.98 -8.70 2.27
CA MET A 513 0.06 -9.58 1.75
C MET A 513 -0.20 -9.92 0.29
N VAL A 514 0.81 -10.44 -0.42
CA VAL A 514 0.55 -11.10 -1.71
C VAL A 514 -0.36 -12.31 -1.49
N ASP A 515 -1.49 -12.37 -2.21
CA ASP A 515 -2.38 -13.52 -2.17
C ASP A 515 -1.79 -14.67 -3.00
N LEU A 516 -1.29 -15.70 -2.32
CA LEU A 516 -0.76 -16.93 -2.95
C LEU A 516 -1.83 -17.79 -3.63
N LYS A 517 -3.11 -17.40 -3.56
CA LYS A 517 -4.22 -17.97 -4.34
C LYS A 517 -4.75 -16.99 -5.39
N GLY A 518 -4.18 -15.79 -5.46
CA GLY A 518 -4.60 -14.71 -6.34
C GLY A 518 -4.16 -14.93 -7.79
N LYS A 519 -4.87 -14.29 -8.73
CA LYS A 519 -4.61 -14.41 -10.18
C LYS A 519 -3.21 -13.92 -10.59
N ALA A 520 -2.71 -12.86 -9.96
CA ALA A 520 -1.38 -12.33 -10.25
C ALA A 520 -0.26 -13.32 -9.86
N TYR A 521 -0.40 -13.97 -8.71
CA TYR A 521 0.51 -15.01 -8.27
C TYR A 521 0.40 -16.28 -9.13
N ASP A 522 -0.83 -16.70 -9.49
CA ASP A 522 -1.00 -17.86 -10.37
C ASP A 522 -0.37 -17.62 -11.76
N LEU A 523 -0.45 -16.39 -12.30
CA LEU A 523 0.25 -16.02 -13.53
C LEU A 523 1.78 -16.15 -13.40
N LEU A 524 2.36 -15.74 -12.27
CA LEU A 524 3.78 -15.97 -11.99
C LEU A 524 4.08 -17.47 -11.93
N ARG A 525 3.32 -18.23 -11.15
CA ARG A 525 3.52 -19.67 -10.94
C ARG A 525 3.49 -20.46 -12.25
N GLN A 526 2.57 -20.15 -13.15
CA GLN A 526 2.45 -20.79 -14.46
C GLN A 526 3.68 -20.55 -15.36
N ASN A 527 4.40 -19.44 -15.17
CA ASN A 527 5.53 -19.05 -16.00
C ASN A 527 6.89 -19.20 -15.30
N ALA A 528 6.94 -19.43 -13.98
CA ALA A 528 8.16 -19.43 -13.18
C ALA A 528 9.24 -20.37 -13.72
N GLN A 529 8.89 -21.60 -14.09
CA GLN A 529 9.85 -22.56 -14.66
C GLN A 529 10.40 -22.10 -16.02
N LYS A 530 9.54 -21.47 -16.85
CA LYS A 530 9.97 -20.91 -18.13
C LYS A 530 10.90 -19.74 -17.93
N PHE A 531 10.56 -18.78 -17.06
CA PHE A 531 11.43 -17.64 -16.75
C PHE A 531 12.79 -18.09 -16.19
N LEU A 532 12.79 -19.13 -15.35
CA LEU A 532 14.00 -19.67 -14.76
C LEU A 532 14.95 -20.24 -15.83
N MET A 533 14.43 -21.03 -16.77
CA MET A 533 15.28 -21.76 -17.72
C MET A 533 15.46 -21.01 -19.04
N GLU A 534 14.41 -20.39 -19.56
CA GLU A 534 14.39 -19.65 -20.82
C GLU A 534 14.64 -18.17 -20.55
N ASP A 535 15.58 -17.55 -21.25
CA ASP A 535 15.89 -16.11 -21.09
C ASP A 535 14.83 -15.23 -21.79
N LEU A 536 13.57 -15.34 -21.33
CA LEU A 536 12.37 -14.67 -21.86
C LEU A 536 12.21 -13.24 -21.33
N TYR A 537 13.34 -12.53 -21.15
CA TYR A 537 13.35 -11.19 -20.59
C TYR A 537 12.51 -10.23 -21.44
N ARG A 538 11.72 -9.41 -20.75
CA ARG A 538 10.91 -8.38 -21.38
C ARG A 538 11.43 -7.01 -20.97
N ASN A 539 11.60 -6.11 -21.95
CA ASN A 539 11.94 -4.73 -21.67
C ASN A 539 10.70 -3.83 -21.90
N PRO A 540 10.05 -3.33 -20.84
CA PRO A 540 8.92 -2.41 -20.98
C PRO A 540 9.34 -1.01 -21.44
N GLY A 541 10.64 -0.72 -21.47
CA GLY A 541 11.18 0.60 -21.77
C GLY A 541 10.99 1.61 -20.63
N PRO A 542 11.41 2.87 -20.84
CA PRO A 542 11.13 3.95 -19.90
C PRO A 542 9.63 4.23 -19.78
N LEU A 543 9.24 4.85 -18.66
CA LEU A 543 7.88 5.34 -18.48
C LEU A 543 7.49 6.27 -19.64
N GLN A 544 6.45 5.87 -20.40
CA GLN A 544 5.89 6.67 -21.47
C GLN A 544 4.78 7.56 -20.93
N TYR A 545 4.74 8.81 -21.39
CA TYR A 545 3.68 9.78 -21.02
C TYR A 545 2.71 10.06 -22.15
N ASP A 546 3.05 9.64 -23.37
CA ASP A 546 2.24 9.73 -24.57
C ASP A 546 2.55 8.52 -25.48
N GLY A 547 1.67 8.22 -26.43
CA GLY A 547 1.83 7.14 -27.38
C GLY A 547 1.65 5.73 -26.77
N PRO A 548 2.07 4.68 -27.51
CA PRO A 548 1.89 3.30 -27.09
C PRO A 548 2.56 3.01 -25.73
N GLY A 549 1.80 2.43 -24.81
CA GLY A 549 2.27 2.06 -23.47
C GLY A 549 2.05 3.12 -22.39
N ALA A 550 1.70 4.36 -22.74
CA ALA A 550 1.42 5.42 -21.75
C ALA A 550 0.21 5.11 -20.85
N ASP A 551 -0.83 4.49 -21.43
CA ASP A 551 -2.04 4.06 -20.72
C ASP A 551 -1.95 2.64 -20.12
N ALA A 552 -0.80 1.96 -20.25
CA ALA A 552 -0.61 0.66 -19.64
C ALA A 552 -0.71 0.80 -18.11
N LYS A 553 -1.35 -0.17 -17.44
CA LYS A 553 -1.47 -0.21 -15.99
C LYS A 553 -0.70 -1.42 -15.45
N ALA A 554 -0.42 -1.43 -14.14
CA ALA A 554 0.13 -2.58 -13.45
C ALA A 554 -0.61 -3.88 -13.85
N VAL A 555 0.16 -4.95 -14.12
CA VAL A 555 -0.34 -6.26 -14.53
C VAL A 555 -1.23 -6.84 -13.44
N SER A 556 -0.80 -6.75 -12.17
CA SER A 556 -1.57 -7.18 -10.99
C SER A 556 -2.96 -6.56 -10.93
N LEU A 557 -3.10 -5.26 -11.24
CA LEU A 557 -4.40 -4.59 -11.30
C LEU A 557 -5.27 -5.10 -12.46
N CYS A 558 -4.65 -5.36 -13.62
CA CYS A 558 -5.38 -5.79 -14.82
C CYS A 558 -5.89 -7.24 -14.72
N VAL A 559 -5.14 -8.13 -14.07
CA VAL A 559 -5.47 -9.56 -14.01
C VAL A 559 -6.41 -9.91 -12.87
N GLU A 560 -6.47 -9.08 -11.83
CA GLU A 560 -7.37 -9.33 -10.70
C GLU A 560 -8.83 -8.98 -11.04
N ASP A 561 -9.76 -9.78 -10.51
CA ASP A 561 -11.19 -9.47 -10.54
C ASP A 561 -11.66 -9.04 -9.15
N GLN A 562 -11.58 -7.74 -8.92
CA GLN A 562 -11.98 -7.09 -7.68
C GLN A 562 -13.35 -6.38 -7.80
N ASP A 563 -14.35 -7.00 -8.43
CA ASP A 563 -15.71 -6.45 -8.43
C ASP A 563 -16.47 -6.87 -7.16
N TYR A 564 -15.96 -6.44 -6.00
CA TYR A 564 -16.56 -6.77 -4.71
C TYR A 564 -18.01 -6.27 -4.62
N MET A 565 -18.23 -4.99 -4.94
CA MET A 565 -19.56 -4.39 -4.90
C MET A 565 -20.51 -5.00 -5.93
N GLY A 566 -20.03 -5.35 -7.13
CA GLY A 566 -20.86 -6.07 -8.11
C GLY A 566 -21.27 -7.46 -7.64
N ARG A 567 -20.42 -8.16 -6.87
CA ARG A 567 -20.78 -9.45 -6.25
C ARG A 567 -21.84 -9.29 -5.16
N ILE A 568 -21.76 -8.23 -4.34
CA ILE A 568 -22.82 -7.90 -3.36
C ILE A 568 -24.13 -7.62 -4.10
N LYS A 569 -24.11 -6.80 -5.15
CA LYS A 569 -25.30 -6.52 -5.94
C LYS A 569 -25.91 -7.79 -6.55
N LYS A 570 -25.07 -8.69 -7.08
CA LYS A 570 -25.52 -9.98 -7.61
C LYS A 570 -26.16 -10.87 -6.53
N LEU A 571 -25.65 -10.84 -5.29
CA LEU A 571 -26.29 -11.52 -4.15
C LEU A 571 -27.67 -10.92 -3.86
N GLN A 572 -27.80 -9.59 -3.85
CA GLN A 572 -29.08 -8.91 -3.67
C GLN A 572 -30.08 -9.29 -4.77
N GLU A 573 -29.65 -9.35 -6.04
CA GLU A 573 -30.49 -9.81 -7.15
C GLU A 573 -31.02 -11.24 -6.93
N TYR A 574 -30.21 -12.16 -6.41
CA TYR A 574 -30.68 -13.50 -6.06
C TYR A 574 -31.70 -13.48 -4.91
N LEU A 575 -31.49 -12.65 -3.89
CA LEU A 575 -32.44 -12.50 -2.78
C LEU A 575 -33.78 -11.92 -3.27
N ASP A 576 -33.76 -10.95 -4.18
CA ASP A 576 -34.97 -10.39 -4.79
C ASP A 576 -35.71 -11.40 -5.67
N GLN A 577 -34.98 -12.28 -6.37
CA GLN A 577 -35.58 -13.40 -7.10
C GLN A 577 -36.30 -14.36 -6.14
N VAL A 578 -35.65 -14.74 -5.02
CA VAL A 578 -36.28 -15.59 -3.99
C VAL A 578 -37.53 -14.89 -3.43
N ARG A 579 -37.44 -13.60 -3.10
CA ARG A 579 -38.58 -12.80 -2.62
C ARG A 579 -39.73 -12.74 -3.63
N THR A 580 -39.41 -12.74 -4.92
CA THR A 580 -40.40 -12.73 -6.00
C THR A 580 -41.09 -14.09 -6.16
N ILE A 581 -40.38 -15.18 -5.97
CA ILE A 581 -40.91 -16.56 -6.02
C ILE A 581 -41.81 -16.83 -4.81
N VAL A 582 -41.39 -16.40 -3.61
CA VAL A 582 -42.08 -16.69 -2.33
C VAL A 582 -43.11 -15.60 -2.00
N LYS A 583 -44.07 -15.37 -2.90
CA LYS A 583 -45.21 -14.45 -2.69
C LYS A 583 -46.42 -15.16 -2.07
N PRO A 584 -47.35 -14.43 -1.42
CA PRO A 584 -48.62 -15.02 -0.97
C PRO A 584 -49.33 -15.74 -2.13
N GLY A 585 -49.59 -17.04 -1.94
CA GLY A 585 -50.15 -17.92 -2.99
C GLY A 585 -49.16 -18.94 -3.59
N CYS A 586 -47.86 -18.88 -3.26
CA CYS A 586 -46.91 -19.94 -3.63
C CYS A 586 -47.25 -21.29 -2.94
N SER A 587 -46.79 -22.41 -3.51
CA SER A 587 -47.03 -23.73 -2.91
C SER A 587 -46.26 -23.89 -1.60
N GLN A 588 -46.82 -24.71 -0.70
CA GLN A 588 -46.17 -25.04 0.57
C GLN A 588 -44.79 -25.68 0.38
N ASP A 589 -44.61 -26.47 -0.68
CA ASP A 589 -43.32 -27.10 -0.98
C ASP A 589 -42.25 -26.09 -1.36
N VAL A 590 -42.61 -25.06 -2.16
CA VAL A 590 -41.70 -23.96 -2.52
C VAL A 590 -41.33 -23.15 -1.29
N LEU A 591 -42.29 -22.85 -0.41
CA LEU A 591 -42.02 -22.11 0.83
C LEU A 591 -41.09 -22.91 1.77
N LYS A 592 -41.36 -24.21 1.97
CA LYS A 592 -40.50 -25.08 2.80
C LYS A 592 -39.09 -25.21 2.23
N ALA A 593 -38.96 -25.39 0.91
CA ALA A 593 -37.66 -25.45 0.25
C ALA A 593 -36.88 -24.14 0.40
N ALA A 594 -37.53 -23.00 0.17
CA ALA A 594 -36.89 -21.68 0.34
C ALA A 594 -36.41 -21.46 1.78
N LEU A 595 -37.25 -21.77 2.79
CA LEU A 595 -36.86 -21.66 4.19
C LEU A 595 -35.67 -22.57 4.53
N SER A 596 -35.68 -23.82 4.08
CA SER A 596 -34.60 -24.77 4.34
C SER A 596 -33.27 -24.33 3.70
N VAL A 597 -33.31 -23.86 2.45
CA VAL A 597 -32.10 -23.38 1.75
C VAL A 597 -31.57 -22.11 2.40
N MET A 598 -32.45 -21.15 2.72
CA MET A 598 -32.03 -19.90 3.37
C MET A 598 -31.46 -20.14 4.76
N ALA A 599 -32.05 -21.05 5.56
CA ALA A 599 -31.49 -21.45 6.84
C ALA A 599 -30.07 -22.04 6.68
N SER A 600 -29.89 -22.97 5.74
CA SER A 600 -28.56 -23.55 5.45
C SER A 600 -27.54 -22.51 5.00
N VAL A 601 -27.94 -21.55 4.16
CA VAL A 601 -27.07 -20.44 3.74
C VAL A 601 -26.68 -19.59 4.95
N THR A 602 -27.63 -19.24 5.82
CA THR A 602 -27.35 -18.49 7.04
C THR A 602 -26.38 -19.25 7.94
N ASP A 603 -26.60 -20.53 8.20
CA ASP A 603 -25.72 -21.35 9.05
C ASP A 603 -24.28 -21.43 8.51
N VAL A 604 -24.14 -21.62 7.18
CA VAL A 604 -22.83 -21.63 6.52
C VAL A 604 -22.13 -20.28 6.65
N LEU A 605 -22.84 -19.18 6.39
CA LEU A 605 -22.27 -17.84 6.49
C LEU A 605 -21.91 -17.47 7.94
N THR A 606 -22.73 -17.84 8.91
CA THR A 606 -22.44 -17.67 10.34
C THR A 606 -21.17 -18.44 10.71
N THR A 607 -21.04 -19.69 10.27
CA THR A 607 -19.86 -20.52 10.51
C THR A 607 -18.60 -19.94 9.88
N ILE A 608 -18.68 -19.42 8.64
CA ILE A 608 -17.55 -18.77 7.97
C ILE A 608 -17.17 -17.49 8.69
N SER A 609 -18.15 -16.68 9.10
CA SER A 609 -17.92 -15.42 9.82
C SER A 609 -17.28 -15.64 11.20
N SER A 610 -17.53 -16.78 11.84
CA SER A 610 -16.92 -17.15 13.13
C SER A 610 -15.54 -17.80 13.00
N ASN A 611 -15.24 -18.46 11.88
CA ASN A 611 -13.99 -19.20 11.66
C ASN A 611 -12.90 -18.41 10.89
N GLY A 612 -13.15 -17.16 10.51
CA GLY A 612 -12.21 -16.31 9.76
C GLY A 612 -10.89 -15.95 10.49
N GLY A 613 -10.64 -16.49 11.68
CA GLY A 613 -9.49 -16.18 12.53
C GLY A 613 -8.47 -17.31 12.75
N GLN A 614 -8.35 -18.29 11.83
CA GLN A 614 -7.27 -19.29 11.86
C GLN A 614 -6.23 -19.09 10.76
#